data_AF-A0A662EW22-F1
#
_entry.id   AF-A0A662EW22-F1
#
_cell.length_a   1.000
_cell.length_b   1.000
_cell.length_c   1.000
_cell.angle_alpha   90.00
_cell.angle_beta   90.00
_cell.angle_gamma   90.00
#
_symmetry.space_group_name_H-M   'P 1'
#
loop_
_entity.id
_entity.type
_entity.pdbx_description
1 polymer ?
#
loop_
_entity_poly.entity_id
_entity_poly.type
_entity_poly.pdbx_seq_one_letter_code
_entity_poly.pdbx_strand_id
1 'polypeptide(L)'
;MSTYEEALGLPARLDERRILLFDGHSLAYRSYYAIRGLTTRSGTPVNAVFGFWRALLKTFREYPSAYCAVVFDAGGVTFRHELYPAYKATRKPIPEDLAAQLPLIERLLAALGIPTLTEPGVEADDVIASIARAASSRGKGCLILTSDKDLAQLVDGRINLLRPSGRGERIGAQILD
;
A
#
# COMPACT_ATOMS: atom_id res chain seq x y z
N MET A 1 -19.02 25.27 6.86
CA MET A 1 -17.60 24.89 6.75
C MET A 1 -17.54 23.65 5.88
N SER A 2 -16.72 23.65 4.84
CA SER A 2 -16.52 22.44 4.04
C SER A 2 -15.81 21.41 4.93
N THR A 3 -16.35 20.19 5.01
CA THR A 3 -15.72 19.14 5.83
C THR A 3 -14.43 18.67 5.15
N TYR A 4 -13.56 17.98 5.90
CA TYR A 4 -12.33 17.44 5.28
C TYR A 4 -12.66 16.43 4.18
N GLU A 5 -13.79 15.72 4.26
CA GLU A 5 -14.26 14.82 3.21
C GLU A 5 -14.50 15.59 1.91
N GLU A 6 -15.19 16.72 1.95
CA GLU A 6 -15.43 17.55 0.76
C GLU A 6 -14.13 18.11 0.20
N ALA A 7 -13.24 18.64 1.05
CA ALA A 7 -11.93 19.16 0.64
C ALA A 7 -11.06 18.09 -0.01
N LEU A 8 -11.16 16.86 0.49
CA LEU A 8 -10.45 15.70 -0.02
C LEU A 8 -11.26 14.95 -1.10
N GLY A 9 -12.44 15.41 -1.50
CA GLY A 9 -13.29 14.74 -2.49
C GLY A 9 -13.66 13.30 -2.11
N LEU A 10 -13.72 12.98 -0.82
CA LEU A 10 -14.11 11.67 -0.32
C LEU A 10 -15.63 11.52 -0.43
N PRO A 11 -16.13 10.34 -0.84
CA PRO A 11 -17.57 10.13 -0.98
C PRO A 11 -18.25 9.97 0.38
N ALA A 12 -19.52 10.39 0.45
CA ALA A 12 -20.30 10.38 1.69
C ALA A 12 -20.66 8.97 2.21
N ARG A 13 -20.64 7.94 1.34
CA ARG A 13 -20.99 6.55 1.70
C ARG A 13 -19.83 5.61 1.42
N LEU A 14 -19.45 4.85 2.44
CA LEU A 14 -18.39 3.85 2.37
C LEU A 14 -18.97 2.45 2.10
N ASP A 15 -18.25 1.61 1.35
CA ASP A 15 -18.62 0.21 1.12
C ASP A 15 -18.15 -0.69 2.28
N GLU A 16 -19.09 -1.28 3.00
CA GLU A 16 -18.83 -2.23 4.09
C GLU A 16 -18.63 -3.67 3.59
N ARG A 17 -18.83 -3.93 2.30
CA ARG A 17 -18.69 -5.28 1.72
C ARG A 17 -17.29 -5.52 1.16
N ARG A 18 -16.38 -4.57 1.28
CA ARG A 18 -15.02 -4.62 0.74
C ARG A 18 -14.01 -4.13 1.75
N ILE A 19 -12.81 -4.70 1.73
CA ILE A 19 -11.61 -4.16 2.37
C ILE A 19 -10.59 -3.70 1.32
N LEU A 20 -9.89 -2.60 1.60
CA LEU A 20 -8.71 -2.16 0.87
C LEU A 20 -7.43 -2.55 1.63
N LEU A 21 -6.53 -3.25 0.97
CA LEU A 21 -5.20 -3.54 1.51
C LEU A 21 -4.15 -2.82 0.67
N PHE A 22 -3.17 -2.21 1.33
CA PHE A 22 -2.08 -1.52 0.67
C PHE A 22 -0.76 -2.18 1.05
N ASP A 23 0.03 -2.55 0.05
CA ASP A 23 1.42 -2.97 0.24
C ASP A 23 2.28 -1.72 0.44
N GLY A 24 2.65 -1.45 1.69
CA GLY A 24 3.30 -0.23 2.12
C GLY A 24 4.67 -0.03 1.49
N HIS A 25 5.52 -1.06 1.51
CA HIS A 25 6.85 -0.97 0.91
C HIS A 25 6.76 -0.87 -0.61
N SER A 26 5.97 -1.72 -1.27
CA SER A 26 5.81 -1.63 -2.72
C SER A 26 5.34 -0.25 -3.16
N LEU A 27 4.37 0.33 -2.46
CA LEU A 27 3.84 1.65 -2.79
C LEU A 27 4.84 2.77 -2.52
N ALA A 28 5.62 2.69 -1.45
CA ALA A 28 6.68 3.64 -1.13
C ALA A 28 7.79 3.62 -2.19
N TYR A 29 8.31 2.43 -2.54
CA TYR A 29 9.33 2.26 -3.59
C TYR A 29 8.86 2.80 -4.94
N ARG A 30 7.62 2.49 -5.33
CA ARG A 30 7.07 2.99 -6.57
C ARG A 30 6.97 4.51 -6.56
N SER A 31 6.47 5.10 -5.47
CA SER A 31 6.34 6.54 -5.33
C SER A 31 7.69 7.25 -5.40
N TYR A 32 8.69 6.68 -4.74
CA TYR A 32 10.07 7.13 -4.75
C TYR A 32 10.67 7.21 -6.16
N TYR A 33 10.52 6.14 -6.96
CA TYR A 33 11.08 6.10 -8.31
C TYR A 33 10.25 6.90 -9.33
N ALA A 34 8.95 7.04 -9.12
CA ALA A 34 8.03 7.74 -10.01
C ALA A 34 8.15 9.27 -9.93
N ILE A 35 8.51 9.81 -8.77
CA ILE A 35 8.60 11.25 -8.51
C ILE A 35 10.04 11.60 -8.15
N ARG A 36 10.70 12.46 -8.93
CA ARG A 36 12.09 12.87 -8.71
C ARG A 36 12.16 14.34 -8.27
N GLY A 37 13.13 14.66 -7.41
CA GLY A 37 13.47 16.05 -7.05
C GLY A 37 12.47 16.76 -6.14
N LEU A 38 11.49 16.07 -5.54
CA LEU A 38 10.55 16.69 -4.61
C LEU A 38 11.12 16.69 -3.18
N THR A 39 11.38 17.90 -2.67
CA THR A 39 11.96 18.15 -1.35
C THR A 39 11.16 19.20 -0.59
N THR A 40 11.29 19.22 0.73
CA THR A 40 10.82 20.33 1.57
C THR A 40 11.71 21.57 1.37
N ARG A 41 11.30 22.71 1.95
CA ARG A 41 12.14 23.93 1.98
C ARG A 41 13.51 23.71 2.65
N SER A 42 13.60 22.76 3.59
CA SER A 42 14.86 22.39 4.25
C SER A 42 15.71 21.40 3.44
N GLY A 43 15.29 21.04 2.23
CA GLY A 43 15.99 20.08 1.36
C GLY A 43 15.69 18.61 1.66
N THR A 44 14.81 18.30 2.60
CA THR A 44 14.47 16.91 2.96
C THR A 44 13.64 16.26 1.84
N PRO A 45 14.05 15.12 1.28
CA PRO A 45 13.26 14.39 0.28
C PRO A 45 11.89 13.97 0.82
N VAL A 46 10.83 14.23 0.05
CA VAL A 46 9.43 13.87 0.39
C VAL A 46 8.65 13.31 -0.81
N ASN A 47 9.36 12.95 -1.88
CA ASN A 47 8.79 12.39 -3.09
C ASN A 47 8.01 11.08 -2.85
N ALA A 48 8.53 10.20 -2.01
CA ALA A 48 7.85 8.94 -1.66
C ALA A 48 6.60 9.21 -0.82
N VAL A 49 6.70 10.07 0.20
CA VAL A 49 5.57 10.47 1.07
C VAL A 49 4.42 11.06 0.24
N PHE A 50 4.75 11.99 -0.65
CA PHE A 50 3.77 12.65 -1.50
C PHE A 50 3.12 11.69 -2.49
N GLY A 51 3.91 10.85 -3.17
CA GLY A 51 3.37 9.86 -4.10
C GLY A 51 2.49 8.83 -3.40
N PHE A 52 2.88 8.40 -2.20
CA PHE A 52 2.14 7.45 -1.38
C PHE A 52 0.78 8.03 -0.99
N TRP A 53 0.74 9.25 -0.45
CA TRP A 53 -0.50 9.95 -0.14
C TRP A 53 -1.42 10.08 -1.35
N ARG A 54 -0.89 10.50 -2.51
CA ARG A 54 -1.69 10.65 -3.73
C ARG A 54 -2.31 9.34 -4.18
N ALA A 55 -1.60 8.23 -4.04
CA ALA A 55 -2.12 6.92 -4.38
C ALA A 55 -3.25 6.51 -3.42
N LEU A 56 -3.04 6.65 -2.09
CA LEU A 56 -4.09 6.39 -1.10
C LEU A 56 -5.35 7.21 -1.37
N LEU A 57 -5.20 8.53 -1.49
CA LEU A 57 -6.32 9.44 -1.70
C LEU A 57 -7.10 9.11 -2.97
N LYS A 58 -6.39 8.78 -4.05
CA LYS A 58 -7.03 8.34 -5.29
C LYS A 58 -7.80 7.04 -5.09
N THR A 59 -7.21 6.04 -4.45
CA THR A 59 -7.89 4.77 -4.17
C THR A 59 -9.13 4.96 -3.30
N PHE A 60 -9.07 5.81 -2.26
CA PHE A 60 -10.24 6.10 -1.42
C PHE A 60 -11.38 6.79 -2.17
N ARG A 61 -11.06 7.65 -3.15
CA ARG A 61 -12.06 8.29 -4.01
C ARG A 61 -12.72 7.32 -4.98
N GLU A 62 -11.91 6.45 -5.60
CA GLU A 62 -12.38 5.51 -6.63
C GLU A 62 -13.07 4.29 -6.04
N TYR A 63 -12.60 3.81 -4.89
CA TYR A 63 -13.07 2.59 -4.23
C TYR A 63 -13.37 2.86 -2.75
N PRO A 64 -14.40 3.65 -2.45
CA PRO A 64 -14.71 3.96 -1.06
C PRO A 64 -15.05 2.70 -0.28
N SER A 65 -14.37 2.51 0.84
CA SER A 65 -14.49 1.33 1.67
C SER A 65 -14.43 1.74 3.13
N ALA A 66 -15.25 1.07 3.94
CA ALA A 66 -15.26 1.26 5.39
C ALA A 66 -14.05 0.61 6.08
N TYR A 67 -13.31 -0.25 5.37
CA TYR A 67 -12.21 -1.02 5.92
C TYR A 67 -10.96 -0.83 5.08
N CYS A 68 -9.87 -0.41 5.71
CA CYS A 68 -8.56 -0.41 5.07
C CYS A 68 -7.44 -0.72 6.06
N ALA A 69 -6.31 -1.19 5.51
CA ALA A 69 -5.06 -1.32 6.25
C ALA A 69 -3.86 -1.18 5.32
N VAL A 70 -2.77 -0.65 5.83
CA VAL A 70 -1.46 -0.68 5.16
C VAL A 70 -0.60 -1.73 5.84
N VAL A 71 0.03 -2.60 5.05
CA VAL A 71 0.92 -3.64 5.56
C VAL A 71 2.37 -3.27 5.23
N PHE A 72 3.23 -3.27 6.23
CA PHE A 72 4.67 -3.12 6.07
C PHE A 72 5.39 -4.43 6.37
N ASP A 73 6.61 -4.52 5.84
CA ASP A 73 7.53 -5.60 6.14
C ASP A 73 8.14 -5.35 7.53
N ALA A 74 8.24 -6.39 8.35
CA ALA A 74 8.83 -6.26 9.69
C ALA A 74 10.36 -6.13 9.65
N GLY A 75 10.97 -6.40 8.51
CA GLY A 75 12.40 -6.59 8.37
C GLY A 75 12.89 -7.85 9.09
N GLY A 76 14.19 -8.10 8.97
CA GLY A 76 14.84 -9.22 9.64
C GLY A 76 14.67 -10.56 8.91
N VAL A 77 14.97 -11.63 9.65
CA VAL A 77 14.95 -13.01 9.16
C VAL A 77 13.51 -13.53 9.19
N THR A 78 13.08 -14.12 8.08
CA THR A 78 11.78 -14.80 7.97
C THR A 78 11.97 -16.30 7.85
N PHE A 79 10.91 -17.08 8.02
CA PHE A 79 10.95 -18.53 7.82
C PHE A 79 11.49 -18.95 6.44
N ARG A 80 11.37 -18.09 5.41
CA ARG A 80 11.94 -18.34 4.07
C ARG A 80 13.46 -18.31 4.07
N HIS A 81 14.08 -17.46 4.90
CA HIS A 81 15.52 -17.39 5.04
C HIS A 81 16.08 -18.62 5.78
N GLU A 82 15.34 -19.13 6.76
CA GLU A 82 15.69 -20.39 7.45
C GLU A 82 15.63 -21.59 6.48
N LEU A 83 14.60 -21.62 5.62
CA LEU A 83 14.44 -22.67 4.61
C LEU A 83 15.47 -22.58 3.49
N TYR A 84 15.79 -21.35 3.04
CA TYR A 84 16.74 -21.11 1.97
C TYR A 84 17.57 -19.85 2.26
N PRO A 85 18.81 -20.00 2.80
CA PRO A 85 19.63 -18.86 3.21
C PRO A 85 19.99 -17.86 2.10
N ALA A 86 19.98 -18.28 0.83
CA ALA A 86 20.23 -17.39 -0.31
C ALA A 86 18.97 -16.69 -0.85
N TYR A 87 17.81 -16.87 -0.19
CA TYR A 87 16.57 -16.17 -0.53
C TYR A 87 16.76 -14.65 -0.39
N LYS A 88 16.36 -13.90 -1.43
CA LYS A 88 16.51 -12.43 -1.52
C LYS A 88 17.92 -11.88 -1.29
N ALA A 89 18.97 -12.72 -1.29
CA ALA A 89 20.36 -12.30 -1.03
C ALA A 89 20.90 -11.27 -2.04
N THR A 90 20.36 -11.23 -3.27
CA THR A 90 20.72 -10.26 -4.31
C THR A 90 19.86 -9.00 -4.31
N ARG A 91 18.90 -8.87 -3.38
CA ARG A 91 18.03 -7.69 -3.28
C ARG A 91 18.88 -6.50 -2.84
N LYS A 92 18.80 -5.41 -3.60
CA LYS A 92 19.50 -4.16 -3.25
C LYS A 92 18.91 -3.60 -1.94
N PRO A 93 19.75 -3.00 -1.09
CA PRO A 93 19.26 -2.29 0.08
C PRO A 93 18.35 -1.13 -0.35
N ILE A 94 17.46 -0.74 0.56
CA ILE A 94 16.61 0.43 0.37
C ILE A 94 17.50 1.69 0.20
N PRO A 95 17.21 2.57 -0.78
CA PRO A 95 17.89 3.85 -0.87
C PRO A 95 17.75 4.64 0.44
N GLU A 96 18.83 5.26 0.91
CA GLU A 96 18.87 5.97 2.21
C GLU A 96 17.82 7.10 2.28
N ASP A 97 17.64 7.82 1.17
CA ASP A 97 16.64 8.88 1.03
C ASP A 97 15.20 8.36 1.02
N LEU A 98 14.96 7.11 0.62
CA LEU A 98 13.67 6.44 0.79
C LEU A 98 13.49 5.94 2.23
N ALA A 99 14.53 5.35 2.83
CA ALA A 99 14.47 4.88 4.22
C ALA A 99 14.10 6.01 5.19
N ALA A 100 14.69 7.21 5.00
CA ALA A 100 14.37 8.40 5.78
C ALA A 100 12.91 8.88 5.63
N GLN A 101 12.21 8.47 4.56
CA GLN A 101 10.82 8.82 4.30
C GLN A 101 9.81 7.82 4.86
N LEU A 102 10.21 6.59 5.20
CA LEU A 102 9.29 5.59 5.76
C LEU A 102 8.66 6.04 7.09
N PRO A 103 9.40 6.59 8.07
CA PRO A 103 8.81 7.12 9.29
C PRO A 103 7.83 8.28 9.04
N LEU A 104 8.01 9.05 7.96
CA LEU A 104 7.09 10.12 7.58
C LEU A 104 5.78 9.55 7.01
N ILE A 105 5.86 8.44 6.26
CA ILE A 105 4.68 7.71 5.77
C ILE A 105 3.90 7.12 6.95
N GLU A 106 4.57 6.50 7.92
CA GLU A 106 3.89 5.96 9.11
C GLU A 106 3.21 7.07 9.93
N ARG A 107 3.88 8.21 10.11
CA ARG A 107 3.27 9.39 10.76
C ARG A 107 2.06 9.93 10.01
N LEU A 108 2.12 9.95 8.67
CA LEU A 108 0.99 10.32 7.83
C LEU A 108 -0.20 9.36 8.05
N LEU A 109 0.05 8.05 8.04
CA LEU A 109 -0.97 7.03 8.24
C LEU A 109 -1.61 7.12 9.63
N ALA A 110 -0.79 7.31 10.66
CA ALA A 110 -1.26 7.52 12.03
C ALA A 110 -2.13 8.78 12.15
N ALA A 111 -1.74 9.89 11.51
CA ALA A 111 -2.53 11.12 11.49
C ALA A 111 -3.88 10.97 10.77
N LEU A 112 -3.95 10.06 9.80
CA LEU A 112 -5.18 9.71 9.07
C LEU A 112 -6.03 8.65 9.78
N GLY A 113 -5.56 8.09 10.90
CA GLY A 113 -6.22 6.98 11.59
C GLY A 113 -6.22 5.67 10.79
N ILE A 114 -5.32 5.50 9.82
CA ILE A 114 -5.24 4.30 9.00
C ILE A 114 -4.41 3.24 9.74
N PRO A 115 -4.95 2.04 9.99
CA PRO A 115 -4.20 0.96 10.63
C PRO A 115 -2.97 0.55 9.81
N THR A 116 -1.83 0.47 10.48
CA THR A 116 -0.59 -0.11 9.95
C THR A 116 -0.35 -1.46 10.61
N LEU A 117 -0.07 -2.48 9.79
CA LEU A 117 0.12 -3.85 10.23
C LEU A 117 1.51 -4.32 9.84
N THR A 118 2.19 -4.96 10.79
CA THR A 118 3.54 -5.50 10.65
C THR A 118 3.62 -6.73 11.54
N GLU A 119 4.15 -7.85 11.02
CA GLU A 119 4.26 -9.10 11.78
C GLU A 119 5.70 -9.64 11.69
N PRO A 120 6.44 -9.70 12.81
CA PRO A 120 7.79 -10.25 12.83
C PRO A 120 7.84 -11.71 12.37
N GLY A 121 8.87 -12.06 11.59
CA GLY A 121 9.12 -13.44 11.14
C GLY A 121 8.37 -13.85 9.86
N VAL A 122 7.46 -13.01 9.34
CA VAL A 122 6.76 -13.22 8.06
C VAL A 122 6.87 -12.00 7.16
N GLU A 123 6.63 -12.18 5.86
CA GLU A 123 6.68 -11.08 4.89
C GLU A 123 5.35 -10.34 4.84
N ALA A 124 5.37 -9.07 4.39
CA ALA A 124 4.15 -8.28 4.21
C ALA A 124 3.13 -9.01 3.30
N ASP A 125 3.61 -9.74 2.30
CA ASP A 125 2.79 -10.53 1.38
C ASP A 125 1.99 -11.62 2.08
N ASP A 126 2.57 -12.25 3.12
CA ASP A 126 1.91 -13.29 3.90
C ASP A 126 0.76 -12.71 4.73
N VAL A 127 0.98 -11.53 5.32
CA VAL A 127 -0.03 -10.80 6.09
C VAL A 127 -1.17 -10.34 5.18
N ILE A 128 -0.84 -9.78 4.01
CA ILE A 128 -1.83 -9.38 3.00
C ILE A 128 -2.65 -10.60 2.56
N ALA A 129 -2.00 -11.71 2.22
CA ALA A 129 -2.67 -12.94 1.82
C ALA A 129 -3.63 -13.46 2.90
N SER A 130 -3.19 -13.45 4.15
CA SER A 130 -3.97 -13.90 5.30
C SER A 130 -5.23 -13.06 5.49
N ILE A 131 -5.10 -11.72 5.43
CA ILE A 131 -6.25 -10.81 5.57
C ILE A 131 -7.20 -10.94 4.38
N ALA A 132 -6.68 -11.01 3.15
CA ALA A 132 -7.48 -11.13 1.94
C ALA A 132 -8.32 -12.43 1.95
N ARG A 133 -7.72 -13.56 2.32
CA ARG A 133 -8.42 -14.84 2.44
C ARG A 133 -9.46 -14.82 3.57
N ALA A 134 -9.14 -14.24 4.71
CA ALA A 134 -10.09 -14.09 5.83
C ALA A 134 -11.27 -13.17 5.49
N ALA A 135 -11.05 -12.12 4.69
CA ALA A 135 -12.12 -11.27 4.20
C ALA A 135 -13.03 -12.01 3.21
N SER A 136 -12.42 -12.73 2.25
CA SER A 136 -13.13 -13.53 1.25
C SER A 136 -14.00 -14.62 1.89
N SER A 137 -13.47 -15.34 2.90
CA SER A 137 -14.22 -16.37 3.64
C SER A 137 -15.42 -15.81 4.42
N ARG A 138 -15.39 -14.51 4.76
CA ARG A 138 -16.49 -13.78 5.40
C ARG A 138 -17.43 -13.11 4.38
N GLY A 139 -17.29 -13.45 3.09
CA GLY A 139 -18.12 -12.93 2.01
C GLY A 139 -17.80 -11.48 1.61
N LYS A 140 -16.69 -10.90 2.10
CA LYS A 140 -16.25 -9.55 1.73
C LYS A 140 -15.31 -9.61 0.53
N GLY A 141 -15.41 -8.62 -0.36
CA GLY A 141 -14.41 -8.41 -1.41
C GLY A 141 -13.11 -7.84 -0.83
N CYS A 142 -12.00 -8.06 -1.52
CA CYS A 142 -10.70 -7.51 -1.17
C CYS A 142 -10.08 -6.85 -2.40
N LEU A 143 -9.64 -5.60 -2.26
CA LEU A 143 -8.83 -4.91 -3.27
C LEU A 143 -7.44 -4.65 -2.70
N ILE A 144 -6.41 -5.18 -3.35
CA ILE A 144 -5.03 -5.07 -2.87
C ILE A 144 -4.27 -4.12 -3.80
N LEU A 145 -3.86 -2.95 -3.32
CA LEU A 145 -2.98 -2.04 -4.05
C LEU A 145 -1.52 -2.47 -3.85
N THR A 146 -0.93 -3.04 -4.90
CA THR A 146 0.47 -3.48 -4.91
C THR A 146 1.05 -3.37 -6.32
N SER A 147 2.38 -3.29 -6.43
CA SER A 147 3.08 -3.52 -7.70
C SER A 147 3.75 -4.90 -7.77
N ASP A 148 3.69 -5.68 -6.69
CA ASP A 148 4.18 -7.04 -6.66
C ASP A 148 3.24 -7.94 -7.48
N LYS A 149 3.82 -8.64 -8.46
CA LYS A 149 3.07 -9.54 -9.34
C LYS A 149 2.85 -10.89 -8.68
N ASP A 150 3.61 -11.24 -7.67
CA ASP A 150 3.51 -12.54 -7.00
C ASP A 150 2.20 -12.62 -6.21
N LEU A 151 1.66 -11.48 -5.75
CA LEU A 151 0.32 -11.42 -5.14
C LEU A 151 -0.82 -11.74 -6.12
N ALA A 152 -0.57 -11.85 -7.43
CA ALA A 152 -1.58 -12.26 -8.40
C ALA A 152 -2.10 -13.67 -8.15
N GLN A 153 -1.32 -14.52 -7.45
CA GLN A 153 -1.74 -15.85 -7.01
C GLN A 153 -2.97 -15.83 -6.07
N LEU A 154 -3.28 -14.68 -5.46
CA LEU A 154 -4.42 -14.52 -4.56
C LEU A 154 -5.73 -14.22 -5.28
N VAL A 155 -5.67 -13.80 -6.55
CA VAL A 155 -6.85 -13.32 -7.30
C VAL A 155 -7.89 -14.42 -7.42
N ASP A 156 -9.13 -14.07 -7.12
CA ASP A 156 -10.30 -14.93 -7.26
C ASP A 156 -11.57 -14.07 -7.46
N GLY A 157 -12.76 -14.67 -7.43
CA GLY A 157 -14.02 -13.94 -7.61
C GLY A 157 -14.32 -12.85 -6.57
N ARG A 158 -13.53 -12.74 -5.49
CA ARG A 158 -13.67 -11.73 -4.43
C ARG A 158 -12.39 -10.93 -4.17
N ILE A 159 -11.21 -11.49 -4.46
CA ILE A 159 -9.91 -10.86 -4.25
C ILE A 159 -9.40 -10.35 -5.60
N ASN A 160 -9.16 -9.04 -5.69
CA ASN A 160 -8.62 -8.42 -6.90
C ASN A 160 -7.40 -7.56 -6.56
N LEU A 161 -6.48 -7.44 -7.52
CA LEU A 161 -5.35 -6.53 -7.40
C LEU A 161 -5.65 -5.21 -8.09
N LEU A 162 -5.18 -4.14 -7.47
CA LEU A 162 -5.16 -2.79 -7.99
C LEU A 162 -3.73 -2.44 -8.36
N ARG A 163 -3.48 -2.13 -9.63
CA ARG A 163 -2.16 -1.64 -10.05
C ARG A 163 -2.09 -0.13 -9.99
N PRO A 164 -1.08 0.44 -9.31
CA PRO A 164 -0.81 1.86 -9.40
C PRO A 164 -0.22 2.17 -10.80
N SER A 165 -1.02 2.68 -11.72
CA SER A 165 -0.60 3.05 -13.09
C SER A 165 0.13 4.40 -13.12
N GLY A 166 1.12 4.54 -14.01
CA GLY A 166 1.99 5.71 -14.14
C GLY A 166 1.74 6.49 -15.44
N ARG A 167 1.75 7.82 -15.34
CA ARG A 167 1.54 8.87 -16.37
C ARG A 167 0.08 9.20 -16.73
N GLY A 168 -0.24 10.49 -16.56
CA GLY A 168 -0.76 11.33 -17.64
C GLY A 168 -2.24 11.30 -18.01
N GLU A 169 -3.01 10.27 -17.68
CA GLU A 169 -4.44 10.22 -18.00
C GLU A 169 -5.28 9.73 -16.82
N ARG A 170 -6.58 10.09 -16.80
CA ARG A 170 -7.56 9.56 -15.83
C ARG A 170 -7.61 8.05 -15.95
N ILE A 171 -6.85 7.33 -15.13
CA ILE A 171 -6.83 5.86 -15.17
C ILE A 171 -6.88 5.36 -13.75
N GLY A 172 -8.07 5.00 -13.29
CA GLY A 172 -8.28 4.36 -12.00
C GLY A 172 -7.50 3.06 -11.88
N ALA A 173 -7.41 2.53 -10.66
CA ALA A 173 -6.72 1.27 -10.47
C ALA A 173 -7.27 0.19 -11.41
N GLN A 174 -6.40 -0.43 -12.20
CA GLN A 174 -6.82 -1.52 -13.07
C GLN A 174 -7.00 -2.76 -12.20
N ILE A 175 -8.27 -3.19 -12.07
CA ILE A 175 -8.62 -4.52 -11.59
C ILE A 175 -8.07 -5.50 -12.62
N LEU A 176 -7.25 -6.46 -12.17
CA LEU A 176 -6.79 -7.55 -13.02
C LEU A 176 -7.90 -8.62 -13.04
N ASP A 177 -8.67 -8.66 -14.12
CA ASP A 177 -9.62 -9.72 -14.46
C ASP A 177 -8.97 -10.84 -15.30
#